data_AF-A0A931LX32-F1
#
_entry.id   AF-A0A931LX32-F1
#
_cell.length_a   1.000
_cell.length_b   1.000
_cell.length_c   1.000
_cell.angle_alpha   90.00
_cell.angle_beta   90.00
_cell.angle_gamma   90.00
#
_symmetry.space_group_name_H-M   'P 1'
#
loop_
_entity.id
_entity.type
_entity.pdbx_description
1 polymer ?
#
loop_
_entity_poly.entity_id
_entity_poly.type
_entity_poly.pdbx_seq_one_letter_code
_entity_poly.pdbx_strand_id
1 'polypeptide(L)'
;MITCHLTKLELALDQVRKTHPKLKPADAALLASALTLTGRHAIALYDGEHYQWPEEYDNLTHKMTPEVAQVQEGIELTAPKKVAKNAPEDEPIMIKVGLMPNLTAGESLLGDRKDLKTKLSDVIQDGVEFVYAGTDIGWQWALDRANWSTIAGREISRRIKVKATFTEGAVGVETGTGAAKKRSRAKAHLVEAVVAEPVESEPAVEAIIEANAD
;
A
#
# COMPACT_ATOMS: atom_id res chain seq x y z
N MET A 1 -15.46 0.98 2.10
CA MET A 1 -14.06 1.19 1.71
C MET A 1 -13.95 2.33 0.70
N ILE A 2 -13.23 3.39 1.05
CA ILE A 2 -12.97 4.56 0.19
C ILE A 2 -11.55 4.49 -0.36
N THR A 3 -11.36 4.71 -1.65
CA THR A 3 -10.02 4.88 -2.25
C THR A 3 -9.67 6.37 -2.30
N CYS A 4 -8.60 6.77 -1.62
CA CYS A 4 -8.14 8.14 -1.51
C CYS A 4 -6.76 8.29 -2.19
N HIS A 5 -6.69 9.07 -3.26
CA HIS A 5 -5.42 9.44 -3.88
C HIS A 5 -4.79 10.62 -3.14
N LEU A 6 -3.56 10.45 -2.62
CA LEU A 6 -2.91 11.50 -1.83
C LEU A 6 -2.53 12.75 -2.65
N THR A 7 -2.35 12.61 -3.97
CA THR A 7 -1.99 13.69 -4.89
C THR A 7 -3.11 14.15 -5.81
N LYS A 8 -4.22 13.42 -5.88
CA LYS A 8 -5.36 13.73 -6.75
C LYS A 8 -6.62 13.95 -5.91
N LEU A 9 -6.72 15.15 -5.33
CA LEU A 9 -7.83 15.56 -4.46
C LEU A 9 -9.20 15.44 -5.14
N GLU A 10 -9.29 15.71 -6.44
CA GLU A 10 -10.53 15.58 -7.22
C GLU A 10 -11.08 14.15 -7.18
N LEU A 11 -10.20 13.15 -7.28
CA LEU A 11 -10.59 11.74 -7.20
C LEU A 11 -11.05 11.37 -5.79
N ALA A 12 -10.40 11.91 -4.76
CA ALA A 12 -10.83 11.71 -3.38
C ALA A 12 -12.22 12.32 -3.15
N LEU A 13 -12.48 13.52 -3.68
CA LEU A 13 -13.79 14.17 -3.61
C LEU A 13 -14.88 13.35 -4.31
N ASP A 14 -14.60 12.87 -5.52
CA ASP A 14 -15.54 12.02 -6.26
C ASP A 14 -15.90 10.74 -5.49
N GLN A 15 -14.92 10.13 -4.82
CA GLN A 15 -15.16 8.95 -3.99
C GLN A 15 -16.00 9.28 -2.75
N VAL A 16 -15.68 10.38 -2.04
CA VAL A 16 -16.46 10.83 -0.89
C VAL A 16 -17.92 11.13 -1.28
N ARG A 17 -18.15 11.78 -2.43
CA ARG A 17 -19.50 12.07 -2.93
C ARG A 17 -20.28 10.81 -3.29
N LYS A 18 -19.60 9.77 -3.81
CA LYS A 18 -20.22 8.47 -4.11
C LYS A 18 -20.60 7.71 -2.84
N THR A 19 -19.70 7.68 -1.84
CA THR A 19 -19.93 6.97 -0.59
C THR A 19 -20.91 7.70 0.34
N HIS A 20 -20.95 9.03 0.25
CA HIS A 20 -21.79 9.88 1.10
C HIS A 20 -22.58 10.91 0.26
N PRO A 21 -23.57 10.48 -0.54
CA PRO A 21 -24.29 11.36 -1.47
C PRO A 21 -25.16 12.42 -0.77
N LYS A 22 -25.44 12.25 0.53
CA LYS A 22 -26.23 13.18 1.34
C LYS A 22 -25.40 14.33 1.93
N LEU A 23 -24.07 14.27 1.86
CA LEU A 23 -23.20 15.36 2.32
C LEU A 23 -23.34 16.57 1.41
N LYS A 24 -23.32 17.77 1.99
CA LYS A 24 -23.24 19.00 1.21
C LYS A 24 -21.91 19.02 0.44
N PRO A 25 -21.85 19.60 -0.77
CA PRO A 25 -20.61 19.62 -1.57
C PRO A 25 -19.41 20.20 -0.82
N ALA A 26 -19.60 21.26 -0.03
CA ALA A 26 -18.55 21.85 0.79
C ALA A 26 -18.04 20.90 1.90
N ASP A 27 -18.96 20.19 2.57
CA ASP A 27 -18.60 19.22 3.62
C ASP A 27 -17.90 17.99 3.02
N ALA A 28 -18.31 17.55 1.83
CA ALA A 28 -17.64 16.48 1.10
C ALA A 28 -16.22 16.87 0.69
N ALA A 29 -16.00 18.12 0.25
CA ALA A 29 -14.67 18.66 -0.06
C ALA A 29 -13.77 18.75 1.17
N LEU A 30 -14.33 19.19 2.31
CA LEU A 30 -13.60 19.22 3.58
C LEU A 30 -13.22 17.80 4.05
N LEU A 31 -14.15 16.84 3.98
CA LEU A 31 -13.88 15.46 4.37
C LEU A 31 -12.84 14.81 3.44
N ALA A 32 -12.93 15.03 2.13
CA ALA A 32 -11.92 14.54 1.17
C ALA A 32 -10.53 15.11 1.46
N SER A 33 -10.46 16.42 1.74
CA SER A 33 -9.19 17.09 2.07
C SER A 33 -8.62 16.58 3.40
N ALA A 34 -9.47 16.39 4.41
CA ALA A 34 -9.07 15.85 5.70
C ALA A 34 -8.52 14.42 5.57
N LEU A 35 -9.20 13.55 4.80
CA LEU A 35 -8.71 12.20 4.50
C LEU A 35 -7.34 12.20 3.83
N THR A 36 -7.13 13.09 2.86
CA THR A 36 -5.83 13.23 2.20
C THR A 36 -4.73 13.69 3.16
N LEU A 37 -5.03 14.63 4.07
CA LEU A 37 -4.06 15.06 5.09
C LEU A 37 -3.72 13.94 6.07
N THR A 38 -4.71 13.15 6.50
CA THR A 38 -4.51 11.99 7.37
C THR A 38 -3.50 10.99 6.77
N GLY A 39 -3.62 10.71 5.46
CA GLY A 39 -2.70 9.80 4.77
C GLY A 39 -1.33 10.42 4.47
N ARG A 40 -1.27 11.70 4.12
CA ARG A 40 -0.02 12.39 3.77
C ARG A 40 0.87 12.67 4.98
N HIS A 41 0.26 12.95 6.13
CA HIS A 41 0.94 13.17 7.41
C HIS A 41 0.92 11.92 8.28
N ALA A 42 0.86 10.73 7.66
CA ALA A 42 0.88 9.46 8.36
C ALA A 42 2.09 9.38 9.32
N ILE A 43 1.83 8.83 10.50
CA ILE A 43 2.81 8.66 11.57
C ILE A 43 3.59 7.37 11.29
N ALA A 44 4.91 7.44 11.32
CA ALA A 44 5.74 6.25 11.15
C ALA A 44 5.71 5.41 12.43
N LEU A 45 5.53 4.10 12.26
CA LEU A 45 5.55 3.09 13.30
C LEU A 45 6.78 2.23 13.11
N TYR A 46 7.69 2.27 14.06
CA TYR A 46 8.90 1.48 14.03
C TYR A 46 9.27 1.00 15.43
N ASP A 47 9.42 -0.32 15.58
CA ASP A 47 9.75 -0.98 16.86
C ASP A 47 8.87 -0.50 18.03
N GLY A 48 7.55 -0.51 17.81
CA GLY A 48 6.54 -0.13 18.81
C GLY A 48 6.45 1.37 19.13
N GLU A 49 7.29 2.21 18.53
CA GLU A 49 7.28 3.67 18.72
C GLU A 49 6.67 4.40 17.52
N HIS A 50 6.14 5.59 17.82
CA HIS A 50 5.50 6.50 16.87
C HIS A 50 6.45 7.65 16.55
N TYR A 51 6.56 7.99 15.27
CA TYR A 51 7.39 9.09 14.78
C TYR A 51 6.61 10.03 13.87
N GLN A 52 6.62 11.32 14.18
CA GLN A 52 5.95 12.38 13.42
C GLN A 52 6.90 13.07 12.43
N TRP A 53 6.46 13.19 11.18
CA TRP A 53 7.24 13.84 10.13
C TRP A 53 6.91 15.34 10.05
N PRO A 54 7.92 16.21 9.88
CA PRO A 54 9.36 15.94 9.79
C PRO A 54 10.13 15.97 11.13
N GLU A 55 9.46 16.28 12.24
CA GLU A 55 10.09 16.65 13.52
C GLU A 55 10.95 15.54 14.12
N GLU A 56 10.57 14.28 13.96
CA GLU A 56 11.24 13.14 14.63
C GLU A 56 12.15 12.34 13.69
N TYR A 57 12.61 12.97 12.59
CA TYR A 57 13.45 12.31 11.58
C TYR A 57 14.73 11.71 12.15
N ASP A 58 15.44 12.50 12.96
CA ASP A 58 16.72 12.08 13.54
C ASP A 58 16.52 10.93 14.53
N ASN A 59 15.43 10.95 15.30
CA ASN A 59 15.09 9.90 16.27
C ASN A 59 14.80 8.58 15.55
N LEU A 60 13.98 8.60 14.49
CA LEU A 60 13.64 7.40 13.72
C LEU A 60 14.90 6.80 13.06
N THR A 61 15.71 7.62 12.39
CA THR A 61 16.92 7.15 11.70
C THR A 61 17.96 6.58 12.66
N HIS A 62 18.12 7.19 13.85
CA HIS A 62 18.96 6.63 14.90
C HIS A 62 18.44 5.29 15.42
N LYS A 63 17.12 5.15 15.63
CA LYS A 63 16.55 3.87 16.07
C LYS A 63 16.64 2.77 15.02
N MET A 64 16.66 3.12 13.73
CA MET A 64 16.87 2.16 12.63
C MET A 64 18.34 1.74 12.47
N THR A 65 19.29 2.48 13.05
CA THR A 65 20.73 2.24 12.90
C THR A 65 21.18 0.86 13.39
N PRO A 66 20.70 0.32 14.53
CA PRO A 66 21.05 -1.04 14.98
C PRO A 66 20.53 -2.16 14.07
N GLU A 67 19.41 -1.98 13.38
CA GLU A 67 18.92 -2.95 12.40
C GLU A 67 19.79 -2.93 11.14
N VAL A 68 20.11 -1.72 10.63
CA VAL A 68 21.04 -1.51 9.52
C VAL A 68 22.41 -2.12 9.83
N ALA A 69 22.98 -1.70 10.97
CA ALA A 69 23.66 -2.53 11.95
C ALA A 69 23.92 -4.01 11.61
N GLN A 70 22.98 -4.79 12.09
CA GLN A 70 22.94 -6.24 12.08
C GLN A 70 22.80 -6.83 10.68
N VAL A 71 21.98 -6.20 9.81
CA VAL A 71 21.77 -6.69 8.45
C VAL A 71 23.06 -6.61 7.63
N GLN A 72 23.79 -5.50 7.75
CA GLN A 72 25.07 -5.30 7.09
C GLN A 72 26.12 -6.34 7.54
N GLU A 73 26.24 -6.59 8.85
CA GLU A 73 27.18 -7.58 9.39
C GLU A 73 26.84 -8.99 8.86
N GLY A 74 25.55 -9.34 8.83
CA GLY A 74 25.10 -10.61 8.24
C GLY A 74 25.48 -10.76 6.78
N ILE A 75 25.39 -9.68 6.00
CA ILE A 75 25.80 -9.64 4.59
C ILE A 75 27.32 -9.80 4.46
N GLU A 76 28.11 -9.12 5.27
CA GLU A 76 29.58 -9.22 5.23
C GLU A 76 30.09 -10.63 5.59
N LEU A 77 29.39 -11.33 6.49
CA LEU A 77 29.73 -12.70 6.89
C LEU A 77 29.36 -13.75 5.84
N THR A 78 28.33 -13.50 5.03
CA THR A 78 27.81 -14.48 4.06
C THR A 78 28.18 -14.17 2.61
N ALA A 79 28.58 -12.94 2.28
CA ALA A 79 28.98 -12.57 0.93
C ALA A 79 30.39 -13.09 0.58
N PRO A 80 30.59 -13.69 -0.60
CA PRO A 80 31.92 -14.14 -1.02
C PRO A 80 32.85 -12.94 -1.18
N LYS A 81 34.03 -13.00 -0.53
CA LYS A 81 35.09 -11.96 -0.44
C LYS A 81 35.69 -11.45 -1.77
N LYS A 82 35.10 -11.75 -2.93
CA LYS A 82 35.60 -11.38 -4.26
C LYS A 82 34.54 -10.75 -5.18
N VAL A 83 33.66 -9.92 -4.65
CA VAL A 83 32.87 -9.01 -5.49
C VAL A 83 33.53 -7.64 -5.42
N ALA A 84 34.26 -7.32 -6.50
CA ALA A 84 35.03 -6.10 -6.66
C ALA A 84 34.12 -4.86 -6.55
N LYS A 85 34.74 -3.74 -6.15
CA LYS A 85 34.20 -2.38 -5.94
C LYS A 85 33.29 -1.77 -7.04
N ASN A 86 32.94 -2.49 -8.10
CA ASN A 86 32.16 -2.02 -9.26
C ASN A 86 31.13 -3.04 -9.79
N ALA A 87 30.58 -3.95 -8.97
CA ALA A 87 29.52 -4.85 -9.42
C ALA A 87 28.14 -4.12 -9.51
N PRO A 88 27.36 -4.34 -10.58
CA PRO A 88 26.09 -3.67 -10.79
C PRO A 88 25.00 -4.29 -9.88
N GLU A 89 24.35 -3.42 -9.10
CA GLU A 89 23.10 -3.67 -8.34
C GLU A 89 23.13 -4.81 -7.30
N ASP A 90 23.88 -4.61 -6.21
CA ASP A 90 23.66 -5.37 -4.97
C ASP A 90 22.22 -5.16 -4.44
N GLU A 91 21.56 -6.25 -4.04
CA GLU A 91 20.16 -6.25 -3.57
C GLU A 91 19.98 -5.33 -2.35
N PRO A 92 19.06 -4.34 -2.40
CA PRO A 92 18.95 -3.34 -1.34
C PRO A 92 18.53 -3.96 -0.01
N ILE A 93 19.03 -3.39 1.08
CA ILE A 93 18.60 -3.74 2.44
C ILE A 93 17.16 -3.23 2.62
N MET A 94 16.22 -4.15 2.74
CA MET A 94 14.79 -3.84 2.85
C MET A 94 14.40 -3.68 4.32
N ILE A 95 14.09 -2.46 4.75
CA ILE A 95 13.59 -2.17 6.10
C ILE A 95 12.10 -1.87 6.04
N LYS A 96 11.33 -2.46 6.96
CA LYS A 96 9.87 -2.26 7.00
C LYS A 96 9.51 -1.19 8.03
N VAL A 97 8.66 -0.26 7.62
CA VAL A 97 8.13 0.79 8.50
C VAL A 97 6.60 0.78 8.39
N GLY A 98 5.91 0.74 9.52
CA GLY A 98 4.47 0.88 9.55
C GLY A 98 4.06 2.35 9.35
N LEU A 99 2.90 2.59 8.77
CA LEU A 99 2.32 3.93 8.64
C LEU A 99 0.92 3.96 9.25
N MET A 100 0.75 4.76 10.29
CA MET A 100 -0.53 4.98 10.92
C MET A 100 -1.19 6.24 10.34
N PRO A 101 -2.45 6.17 9.90
CA PRO A 101 -3.20 7.36 9.48
C PRO A 101 -3.26 8.40 10.61
N ASN A 102 -2.84 9.63 10.33
CA ASN A 102 -2.80 10.69 11.34
C ASN A 102 -4.15 11.39 11.47
N LEU A 103 -5.00 10.88 12.36
CA LEU A 103 -6.33 11.47 12.63
C LEU A 103 -6.24 12.93 13.03
N THR A 104 -5.27 13.29 13.87
CA THR A 104 -5.07 14.66 14.35
C THR A 104 -4.83 15.63 13.19
N ALA A 105 -4.05 15.23 12.19
CA ALA A 105 -3.80 16.05 11.00
C ALA A 105 -5.10 16.32 10.21
N GLY A 106 -5.92 15.29 9.97
CA GLY A 106 -7.21 15.45 9.30
C GLY A 106 -8.22 16.26 10.11
N GLU A 107 -8.28 16.04 11.42
CA GLU A 107 -9.20 16.76 12.32
C GLU A 107 -8.86 18.24 12.49
N SER A 108 -7.58 18.60 12.39
CA SER A 108 -7.15 20.01 12.46
C SER A 108 -7.79 20.86 11.36
N LEU A 109 -7.97 20.29 10.16
CA LEU A 109 -8.62 20.95 9.03
C LEU A 109 -10.13 21.14 9.27
N LEU A 110 -10.75 20.21 10.00
CA LEU A 110 -12.19 20.22 10.27
C LEU A 110 -12.58 21.18 11.40
N GLY A 111 -11.62 21.72 12.16
CA GLY A 111 -11.86 22.71 13.21
C GLY A 111 -12.85 22.22 14.26
N ASP A 112 -13.93 22.97 14.50
CA ASP A 112 -14.94 22.63 15.52
C ASP A 112 -16.07 21.71 15.01
N ARG A 113 -16.01 21.29 13.73
CA ARG A 113 -17.04 20.45 13.08
C ARG A 113 -16.99 18.99 13.56
N LYS A 114 -17.51 18.74 14.76
CA LYS A 114 -17.56 17.39 15.37
C LYS A 114 -18.25 16.35 14.48
N ASP A 115 -19.28 16.77 13.73
CA ASP A 115 -20.00 15.93 12.78
C ASP A 115 -19.09 15.35 11.69
N LEU A 116 -18.18 16.17 11.15
CA LEU A 116 -17.22 15.74 10.14
C LEU A 116 -16.06 14.94 10.73
N LYS A 117 -15.64 15.26 11.96
CA LYS A 117 -14.60 14.49 12.66
C LYS A 117 -15.05 13.06 12.95
N THR A 118 -16.28 12.88 13.43
CA THR A 118 -16.86 11.55 13.62
C THR A 118 -16.90 10.79 12.30
N LYS A 119 -17.39 11.42 11.21
CA LYS A 119 -17.39 10.80 9.89
C LYS A 119 -15.99 10.42 9.39
N LEU A 120 -14.98 11.26 9.64
CA LEU A 120 -13.59 10.98 9.29
C LEU A 120 -13.08 9.73 10.01
N SER A 121 -13.32 9.65 11.33
CA SER A 121 -12.97 8.48 12.14
C SER A 121 -13.69 7.21 11.64
N ASP A 122 -15.00 7.31 11.40
CA ASP A 122 -15.81 6.18 10.90
C ASP A 122 -15.25 5.66 9.56
N VAL A 123 -14.95 6.57 8.63
CA VAL A 123 -14.40 6.21 7.31
C VAL A 123 -13.06 5.48 7.43
N ILE A 124 -12.19 5.90 8.34
CA ILE A 124 -10.87 5.28 8.56
C ILE A 124 -11.03 3.90 9.18
N GLN A 125 -11.93 3.75 10.16
CA GLN A 125 -12.24 2.45 10.78
C GLN A 125 -12.90 1.47 9.80
N ASP A 126 -13.77 1.96 8.90
CA ASP A 126 -14.38 1.18 7.82
C ASP A 126 -13.38 0.72 6.74
N GLY A 127 -12.16 1.24 6.79
CA GLY A 127 -11.05 0.92 5.91
C GLY A 127 -10.94 1.88 4.73
N VAL A 128 -9.78 2.53 4.63
CA VAL A 128 -9.40 3.45 3.56
C VAL A 128 -8.22 2.89 2.78
N GLU A 129 -8.30 2.95 1.46
CA GLU A 129 -7.16 2.67 0.60
C GLU A 129 -6.47 3.98 0.22
N PHE A 130 -5.27 4.20 0.73
CA PHE A 130 -4.44 5.33 0.35
C PHE A 130 -3.60 4.96 -0.87
N VAL A 131 -3.85 5.66 -1.97
CA VAL A 131 -3.08 5.53 -3.21
C VAL A 131 -2.07 6.67 -3.26
N TYR A 132 -0.78 6.34 -3.29
CA TYR A 132 0.31 7.30 -3.14
C TYR A 132 1.51 6.95 -4.01
N ALA A 133 2.29 7.91 -4.48
CA ALA A 133 3.61 7.68 -5.06
C ALA A 133 4.67 7.63 -3.95
N GLY A 134 5.80 6.96 -4.17
CA GLY A 134 6.90 6.89 -3.19
C GLY A 134 7.51 8.25 -2.80
N THR A 135 7.12 9.34 -3.45
CA THR A 135 7.45 10.74 -3.13
C THR A 135 6.42 11.45 -2.25
N ASP A 136 5.22 10.90 -2.13
CA ASP A 136 4.08 11.59 -1.51
C ASP A 136 4.12 11.49 0.02
N ILE A 137 4.76 10.44 0.53
CA ILE A 137 4.95 10.19 1.95
C ILE A 137 6.36 10.62 2.33
N GLY A 138 6.47 11.68 3.12
CA GLY A 138 7.74 12.31 3.48
C GLY A 138 8.74 11.31 4.09
N TRP A 139 8.26 10.45 4.99
CA TRP A 139 9.06 9.41 5.62
C TRP A 139 9.73 8.45 4.63
N GLN A 140 8.95 7.80 3.77
CA GLN A 140 9.48 6.82 2.81
C GLN A 140 10.49 7.48 1.87
N TRP A 141 10.13 8.66 1.34
CA TRP A 141 10.97 9.39 0.39
C TRP A 141 12.31 9.82 0.99
N ALA A 142 12.31 10.29 2.23
CA ALA A 142 13.48 10.77 2.93
C ALA A 142 14.40 9.64 3.38
N LEU A 143 13.85 8.55 3.90
CA LEU A 143 14.65 7.39 4.33
C LEU A 143 15.33 6.67 3.15
N ASP A 144 14.67 6.61 1.99
CA ASP A 144 15.25 6.06 0.75
C ASP A 144 16.44 6.87 0.19
N ARG A 145 16.62 8.11 0.66
CA ARG A 145 17.67 9.06 0.25
C ARG A 145 18.61 9.44 1.39
N ALA A 146 18.36 8.96 2.59
CA ALA A 146 19.18 9.26 3.76
C ALA A 146 20.61 8.75 3.56
N ASN A 147 21.60 9.52 4.01
CA ASN A 147 23.00 9.08 3.98
C ASN A 147 23.27 8.14 5.15
N TRP A 148 22.89 6.88 4.98
CA TRP A 148 23.01 5.86 6.02
C TRP A 148 24.44 5.56 6.46
N SER A 149 25.44 5.83 5.62
CA SER A 149 26.84 5.68 6.03
C SER A 149 27.23 6.74 7.07
N THR A 150 26.74 7.97 6.91
CA THR A 150 26.92 9.03 7.90
C THR A 150 26.10 8.77 9.15
N ILE A 151 24.83 8.37 9.01
CA ILE A 151 23.93 8.11 10.15
C ILE A 151 24.44 6.95 11.01
N ALA A 152 24.94 5.88 10.38
CA ALA A 152 25.47 4.72 11.09
C ALA A 152 26.93 4.87 11.54
N GLY A 153 27.61 5.96 11.16
CA GLY A 153 29.02 6.20 11.49
C GLY A 153 30.00 5.18 10.89
N ARG A 154 29.60 4.46 9.84
CA ARG A 154 30.39 3.38 9.21
C ARG A 154 30.02 3.21 7.74
N GLU A 155 30.87 2.56 6.95
CA GLU A 155 30.59 2.28 5.54
C GLU A 155 29.46 1.24 5.42
N ILE A 156 28.39 1.58 4.68
CA ILE A 156 27.31 0.65 4.36
C ILE A 156 27.50 0.19 2.93
N SER A 157 27.66 -1.12 2.72
CA SER A 157 27.98 -1.66 1.39
C SER A 157 26.79 -1.68 0.43
N ARG A 158 25.56 -1.66 0.95
CA ARG A 158 24.33 -1.74 0.15
C ARG A 158 23.38 -0.58 0.37
N ARG A 159 22.62 -0.23 -0.67
CA ARG A 159 21.56 0.78 -0.55
C ARG A 159 20.45 0.28 0.37
N ILE A 160 19.97 1.13 1.26
CA ILE A 160 18.77 0.86 2.08
C ILE A 160 17.53 1.31 1.34
N LYS A 161 16.51 0.45 1.31
CA LYS A 161 15.20 0.72 0.74
C LYS A 161 14.14 0.49 1.80
N VAL A 162 13.34 1.51 2.06
CA VAL A 162 12.27 1.45 3.05
C VAL A 162 10.98 1.02 2.38
N LYS A 163 10.37 -0.04 2.92
CA LYS A 163 9.04 -0.50 2.53
C LYS A 163 8.04 -0.05 3.57
N ALA A 164 7.30 0.99 3.23
CA ALA A 164 6.23 1.51 4.07
C ALA A 164 4.93 0.72 3.86
N THR A 165 4.25 0.38 4.96
CA THR A 165 2.94 -0.29 4.90
C THR A 165 1.97 0.36 5.87
N PHE A 166 0.81 0.78 5.37
CA PHE A 166 -0.23 1.32 6.24
C PHE A 166 -0.78 0.25 7.19
N THR A 167 -1.13 0.70 8.39
CA THR A 167 -1.69 -0.12 9.48
C THR A 167 -3.07 0.40 9.89
N GLU A 168 -3.72 -0.26 10.85
CA GLU A 168 -5.00 0.19 11.46
C GLU A 168 -6.18 0.32 10.49
N GLY A 169 -6.39 -0.70 9.64
CA GLY A 169 -7.51 -0.70 8.69
C GLY A 169 -7.28 0.16 7.45
N ALA A 170 -6.22 0.96 7.41
CA ALA A 170 -5.76 1.63 6.21
C ALA A 170 -4.87 0.72 5.36
N VAL A 171 -5.08 0.74 4.05
CA VAL A 171 -4.29 -0.02 3.07
C VAL A 171 -3.55 0.94 2.16
N GLY A 172 -2.23 0.79 2.06
CA GLY A 172 -1.40 1.59 1.17
C GLY A 172 -1.19 0.93 -0.19
N VAL A 173 -1.48 1.64 -1.27
CA VAL A 173 -1.20 1.20 -2.65
C VAL A 173 -0.27 2.21 -3.31
N GLU A 174 0.98 1.79 -3.54
CA GLU A 174 1.97 2.64 -4.20
C GLU A 174 1.71 2.73 -5.71
N THR A 175 1.49 3.93 -6.26
CA THR A 175 1.47 4.21 -7.70
C THR A 175 2.89 4.27 -8.24
N GLY A 176 3.49 3.08 -8.36
CA GLY A 176 4.56 2.69 -9.27
C GLY A 176 5.82 3.56 -9.37
N THR A 177 6.92 3.05 -8.81
CA THR A 177 8.09 2.70 -9.63
C THR A 177 8.34 1.19 -9.54
N GLY A 178 7.98 0.44 -10.59
CA GLY A 178 8.31 -0.98 -10.70
C GLY A 178 7.45 -1.95 -9.87
N ALA A 179 6.13 -1.94 -10.09
CA ALA A 179 5.36 -3.16 -9.86
C ALA A 179 5.84 -4.18 -10.91
N ALA A 180 6.67 -5.14 -10.50
CA ALA A 180 6.77 -6.40 -11.21
C ALA A 180 5.34 -6.89 -11.42
N LYS A 181 4.94 -6.90 -12.69
CA LYS A 181 3.63 -7.28 -13.19
C LYS A 181 3.24 -8.58 -12.49
N LYS A 182 2.38 -8.51 -11.46
CA LYS A 182 1.78 -9.69 -10.85
C LYS A 182 0.95 -10.35 -11.95
N ARG A 183 1.57 -11.27 -12.68
CA ARG A 183 0.86 -12.28 -13.48
C ARG A 183 -0.02 -12.99 -12.48
N SER A 184 -1.33 -12.76 -12.58
CA SER A 184 -2.35 -13.64 -12.04
C SER A 184 -2.02 -15.06 -12.50
N ARG A 185 -1.48 -15.86 -11.58
CA ARG A 185 -1.33 -17.30 -11.77
C ARG A 185 -2.74 -17.87 -11.70
N ALA A 186 -3.36 -18.04 -12.88
CA ALA A 186 -4.48 -18.94 -13.03
C ALA A 186 -3.98 -20.32 -12.55
N LYS A 187 -4.44 -20.74 -11.38
CA LYS A 187 -4.24 -22.09 -10.89
C LYS A 187 -5.10 -22.99 -11.76
N ALA A 188 -4.47 -23.52 -12.81
CA ALA A 188 -4.90 -24.76 -13.44
C ALA A 188 -4.87 -25.85 -12.35
N HIS A 189 -6.04 -26.26 -11.88
CA HIS A 189 -6.19 -27.52 -11.19
C HIS A 189 -6.45 -28.56 -12.27
N LEU A 190 -5.37 -29.14 -12.80
CA LEU A 190 -5.39 -30.46 -13.38
C LEU A 190 -5.70 -31.43 -12.22
N VAL A 191 -6.85 -32.10 -12.28
CA VAL A 191 -6.98 -33.45 -11.73
C VAL A 191 -7.19 -34.35 -12.92
N GLU A 192 -6.19 -35.19 -13.14
CA GLU A 192 -6.13 -36.27 -14.09
C GLU A 192 -6.78 -37.50 -13.45
N ALA A 193 -7.85 -38.01 -14.06
CA ALA A 193 -8.41 -39.35 -13.87
C ALA A 193 -9.26 -39.63 -15.13
N VAL A 194 -8.68 -40.15 -16.22
CA VAL A 194 -8.36 -41.56 -16.50
C VAL A 194 -9.61 -42.47 -16.49
N VAL A 195 -10.06 -42.76 -17.72
CA VAL A 195 -10.75 -43.97 -18.22
C VAL A 195 -12.27 -44.06 -18.06
N ALA A 196 -13.01 -43.85 -19.15
CA ALA A 196 -13.67 -44.93 -19.90
C ALA A 196 -14.30 -44.39 -21.21
N GLU A 197 -14.08 -45.14 -22.28
CA GLU A 197 -14.53 -44.95 -23.66
C GLU A 197 -16.05 -45.27 -23.85
N PRO A 198 -16.61 -45.08 -25.07
CA PRO A 198 -17.96 -44.59 -25.33
C PRO A 198 -19.01 -45.70 -25.45
N VAL A 199 -20.29 -45.38 -25.26
CA VAL A 199 -21.40 -46.19 -25.78
C VAL A 199 -22.50 -45.31 -26.35
N GLU A 200 -22.69 -45.52 -27.64
CA GLU A 200 -23.77 -45.13 -28.53
C GLU A 200 -25.07 -45.88 -28.18
N SER A 201 -26.20 -45.17 -28.04
CA SER A 201 -27.55 -45.76 -28.11
C SER A 201 -28.59 -44.68 -28.45
N GLU A 202 -28.77 -44.45 -29.75
CA GLU A 202 -30.00 -44.60 -30.56
C GLU A 202 -31.42 -44.69 -29.90
N PRO A 203 -32.54 -44.49 -30.65
CA PRO A 203 -33.36 -43.27 -30.62
C PRO A 203 -34.88 -43.51 -30.42
N ALA A 204 -35.73 -42.55 -30.84
CA ALA A 204 -37.21 -42.54 -30.94
C ALA A 204 -37.95 -42.10 -29.65
N VAL A 205 -39.06 -41.36 -29.68
CA VAL A 205 -40.20 -41.43 -30.60
C VAL A 205 -40.96 -40.08 -30.69
N GLU A 206 -41.48 -39.86 -31.89
CA GLU A 206 -42.54 -38.98 -32.40
C GLU A 206 -43.47 -38.24 -31.42
N ALA A 207 -43.73 -36.96 -31.74
CA ALA A 207 -45.07 -36.39 -31.70
C ALA A 207 -45.25 -35.43 -32.89
N ILE A 208 -46.09 -35.87 -33.84
CA ILE A 208 -46.57 -35.16 -35.03
C ILE A 208 -47.76 -34.25 -34.64
N ILE A 209 -48.07 -33.30 -35.52
CA ILE A 209 -49.33 -32.56 -35.80
C ILE A 209 -49.08 -31.04 -35.67
N GLU A 210 -48.68 -30.33 -36.74
CA GLU A 210 -49.48 -29.85 -37.89
C GLU A 210 -50.30 -28.59 -37.53
N ALA A 211 -50.00 -27.45 -38.19
CA ALA A 211 -50.98 -26.61 -38.90
C ALA A 211 -50.43 -25.19 -39.21
N ASN A 212 -50.47 -24.86 -40.51
CA ASN A 212 -50.72 -23.55 -41.14
C ASN A 212 -49.67 -22.44 -41.00
N ALA A 213 -49.41 -21.56 -41.97
CA ALA A 213 -49.73 -21.44 -43.40
C ALA A 213 -48.96 -20.17 -43.86
N ASP A 214 -48.30 -20.25 -45.02
CA ASP A 214 -48.07 -19.22 -46.07
C ASP A 214 -46.76 -19.49 -46.84
#